data_AF-A0A1A0JQ98-F1
#
_entry.id   AF-A0A1A0JQ98-F1
#
_cell.length_a   1.000
_cell.length_b   1.000
_cell.length_c   1.000
_cell.angle_alpha   90.00
_cell.angle_beta   90.00
_cell.angle_gamma   90.00
#
_symmetry.space_group_name_H-M   'P 1'
#
loop_
_entity.id
_entity.type
_entity.pdbx_description
1 polymer ?
#
loop_
_entity_poly.entity_id
_entity_poly.type
_entity_poly.pdbx_seq_one_letter_code
_entity_poly.pdbx_strand_id
1 'polypeptide(L)'
;MDDALLARIQDAGGENLSEWIAAACRSKLLTDAARAAREWERTHPDEAAAARTQDAVRVLESEAEREIVEHAEQAAHTRRGVGTEPGIVDYLAAYGHVRALLEQAEQRLREQLSGGR
;
A
#
# COMPACT_ATOMS: atom_id res chain seq x y z
N MET A 1 -26.91 29.84 10.17
CA MET A 1 -27.13 28.62 9.38
C MET A 1 -28.37 28.88 8.56
N ASP A 2 -28.31 28.72 7.24
CA ASP A 2 -29.43 29.03 6.34
C ASP A 2 -30.45 27.88 6.35
N ASP A 3 -31.73 28.18 6.50
CA ASP A 3 -32.83 27.21 6.59
C ASP A 3 -32.93 26.36 5.31
N ALA A 4 -32.57 26.94 4.16
CA ALA A 4 -32.51 26.22 2.88
C ALA A 4 -31.38 25.17 2.84
N LEU A 5 -30.26 25.45 3.51
CA LEU A 5 -29.15 24.49 3.64
C LEU A 5 -29.54 23.36 4.59
N LEU A 6 -30.24 23.67 5.70
CA LEU A 6 -30.71 22.67 6.66
C LEU A 6 -31.72 21.70 6.02
N ALA A 7 -32.66 22.21 5.23
CA ALA A 7 -33.65 21.40 4.50
C ALA A 7 -32.98 20.45 3.49
N ARG A 8 -31.99 20.93 2.71
CA ARG A 8 -31.24 20.09 1.77
C ARG A 8 -30.41 19.00 2.45
N ILE A 9 -29.93 19.26 3.66
CA ILE A 9 -29.16 18.27 4.42
C ILE A 9 -30.10 17.21 5.02
N GLN A 10 -31.28 17.59 5.51
CA GLN A 10 -32.29 16.65 6.00
C GLN A 10 -32.79 15.72 4.88
N ASP A 11 -32.95 16.23 3.66
CA ASP A 11 -33.36 15.45 2.49
C ASP A 11 -32.29 14.44 2.03
N ALA A 12 -31.00 14.75 2.24
CA ALA A 12 -29.88 13.90 1.82
C ALA A 12 -29.36 12.94 2.92
N GLY A 13 -29.73 13.16 4.19
CA GLY A 13 -29.06 12.57 5.36
C GLY A 13 -29.75 11.37 6.03
N GLY A 14 -31.02 11.06 5.71
CA GLY A 14 -31.78 10.05 6.48
C GLY A 14 -31.75 10.30 8.00
N GLU A 15 -32.07 9.30 8.81
CA GLU A 15 -32.24 9.43 10.27
C GLU A 15 -30.97 9.86 11.07
N ASN A 16 -29.79 9.98 10.45
CA ASN A 16 -28.55 10.35 11.17
C ASN A 16 -27.77 11.52 10.53
N LEU A 17 -28.39 12.69 10.61
CA LEU A 17 -27.83 13.99 10.22
C LEU A 17 -26.38 14.23 10.73
N SER A 18 -26.09 13.86 11.98
CA SER A 18 -24.78 14.08 12.59
C SER A 18 -23.68 13.24 11.93
N GLU A 19 -23.97 11.98 11.59
CA GLU A 19 -23.03 11.12 10.86
C GLU A 19 -22.78 11.62 9.44
N TRP A 20 -23.83 12.10 8.77
CA TRP A 20 -23.70 12.69 7.44
C TRP A 20 -22.80 13.94 7.47
N ILE A 21 -23.02 14.85 8.42
CA ILE A 21 -22.18 16.04 8.60
C ILE A 21 -20.74 15.62 8.90
N ALA A 22 -20.52 14.65 9.78
CA ALA A 22 -19.19 14.16 10.11
C ALA A 22 -18.49 13.55 8.88
N ALA A 23 -19.21 12.79 8.04
CA ALA A 23 -18.69 12.24 6.80
C ALA A 23 -18.33 13.33 5.77
N ALA A 24 -19.20 14.33 5.60
CA ALA A 24 -18.95 15.47 4.73
C ALA A 24 -17.72 16.29 5.18
N CYS A 25 -17.59 16.54 6.49
CA CYS A 25 -16.42 17.19 7.06
C CYS A 25 -15.14 16.39 6.84
N ARG A 26 -15.15 15.07 7.09
CA ARG A 26 -13.99 14.20 6.82
C ARG A 26 -13.61 14.21 5.35
N SER A 27 -14.59 14.09 4.45
CA SER A 27 -14.37 14.13 3.00
C SER A 27 -13.70 15.44 2.57
N LYS A 28 -14.17 16.58 3.10
CA LYS A 28 -13.56 17.88 2.83
C LYS A 28 -12.13 17.96 3.35
N LEU A 29 -11.89 17.54 4.60
CA LEU A 29 -10.54 17.54 5.20
C LEU A 29 -9.56 16.68 4.39
N LEU A 30 -9.97 15.49 3.97
CA LEU A 30 -9.17 14.61 3.12
C LEU A 30 -8.90 15.25 1.75
N THR A 31 -9.89 15.90 1.16
CA THR A 31 -9.75 16.61 -0.12
C THR A 31 -8.76 17.77 -0.01
N ASP A 32 -8.85 18.57 1.06
CA ASP A 32 -7.96 19.70 1.28
C ASP A 32 -6.52 19.22 1.59
N ALA A 33 -6.37 18.15 2.37
CA ALA A 33 -5.08 17.51 2.61
C ALA A 33 -4.45 16.97 1.31
N ALA A 34 -5.24 16.30 0.46
CA ALA A 34 -4.76 15.81 -0.83
C ALA A 34 -4.35 16.95 -1.77
N ARG A 35 -5.08 18.07 -1.77
CA ARG A 35 -4.70 19.27 -2.52
C ARG A 35 -3.38 19.86 -2.02
N ALA A 36 -3.24 19.99 -0.70
CA ALA A 36 -2.01 20.51 -0.08
C ALA A 36 -0.80 19.61 -0.38
N ALA A 37 -0.97 18.28 -0.31
CA ALA A 37 0.08 17.32 -0.66
C ALA A 37 0.52 17.48 -2.13
N ARG A 38 -0.45 17.55 -3.07
CA ARG A 38 -0.13 17.78 -4.50
C ARG A 38 0.62 19.08 -4.74
N GLU A 39 0.23 20.15 -4.06
CA GLU A 39 0.90 21.44 -4.19
C GLU A 39 2.32 21.41 -3.61
N TRP A 40 2.50 20.70 -2.49
CA TRP A 40 3.83 20.46 -1.93
C TRP A 40 4.70 19.64 -2.89
N GLU A 41 4.19 18.55 -3.47
CA GLU A 41 4.94 17.73 -4.43
C GLU A 41 5.34 18.52 -5.69
N ARG A 42 4.47 19.42 -6.15
CA ARG A 42 4.74 20.31 -7.29
C ARG A 42 5.88 21.29 -7.00
N THR A 43 5.99 21.74 -5.76
CA THR A 43 7.01 22.70 -5.32
C THR A 43 8.31 22.03 -4.84
N HIS A 44 8.27 20.74 -4.52
CA HIS A 44 9.41 19.94 -4.03
C HIS A 44 9.51 18.60 -4.78
N PRO A 45 9.74 18.61 -6.11
CA PRO A 45 9.65 17.40 -6.93
C PRO A 45 10.68 16.33 -6.55
N ASP A 46 11.91 16.72 -6.19
CA ASP A 46 12.98 15.79 -5.81
C ASP A 46 12.71 15.14 -4.45
N GLU A 47 12.23 15.92 -3.48
CA GLU A 47 11.84 15.40 -2.16
C GLU A 47 10.62 14.48 -2.26
N ALA A 48 9.64 14.83 -3.10
CA ALA A 48 8.48 13.99 -3.38
C ALA A 48 8.86 12.68 -4.08
N ALA A 49 9.83 12.72 -5.00
CA ALA A 49 10.37 11.52 -5.63
C ALA A 49 11.06 10.62 -4.59
N ALA A 50 11.91 11.20 -3.73
CA ALA A 50 12.59 10.46 -2.66
C ALA A 50 11.61 9.82 -1.67
N ALA A 51 10.59 10.56 -1.24
CA ALA A 51 9.55 10.05 -0.34
C ALA A 51 8.78 8.86 -0.96
N ARG A 52 8.40 8.97 -2.25
CA ARG A 52 7.75 7.86 -2.97
C ARG A 52 8.65 6.64 -3.12
N THR A 53 9.94 6.84 -3.37
CA THR A 53 10.91 5.75 -3.42
C THR A 53 11.01 5.05 -2.07
N GLN A 54 11.09 5.80 -0.96
CA GLN A 54 11.13 5.22 0.38
C GLN A 54 9.86 4.44 0.71
N ASP A 55 8.68 4.98 0.38
CA ASP A 55 7.41 4.28 0.57
C ASP A 55 7.33 3.00 -0.26
N ALA A 56 7.77 3.05 -1.52
CA ALA A 56 7.81 1.88 -2.38
C ALA A 56 8.76 0.80 -1.83
N VAL A 57 9.93 1.18 -1.33
CA VAL A 57 10.87 0.24 -0.68
C VAL A 57 10.21 -0.43 0.53
N ARG A 58 9.57 0.34 1.42
CA ARG A 58 8.89 -0.22 2.60
C ARG A 58 7.78 -1.19 2.23
N VAL A 59 6.99 -0.88 1.19
CA VAL A 59 5.94 -1.78 0.70
C VAL A 59 6.56 -3.07 0.17
N LEU A 60 7.61 -2.98 -0.65
CA LEU A 60 8.32 -4.14 -1.19
C LEU A 60 8.95 -5.00 -0.09
N GLU A 61 9.55 -4.39 0.94
CA GLU A 61 10.09 -5.12 2.09
C GLU A 61 9.00 -5.88 2.84
N SER A 62 7.84 -5.25 3.05
CA SER A 62 6.70 -5.87 3.73
C SER A 62 6.10 -7.02 2.91
N GLU A 63 6.01 -6.86 1.59
CA GLU A 63 5.56 -7.90 0.67
C GLU A 63 6.55 -9.07 0.63
N ALA A 64 7.86 -8.78 0.58
CA ALA A 64 8.89 -9.80 0.61
C ALA A 64 8.89 -10.61 1.91
N GLU A 65 8.72 -9.95 3.07
CA GLU A 65 8.60 -10.63 4.37
C GLU A 65 7.40 -11.58 4.38
N ARG A 66 6.24 -11.10 3.92
CA ARG A 66 5.04 -11.92 3.83
C ARG A 66 5.23 -13.13 2.92
N GLU A 67 5.81 -12.92 1.73
CA GLU A 67 6.09 -13.98 0.76
C GLU A 67 7.05 -15.03 1.35
N ILE A 68 8.07 -14.59 2.10
CA ILE A 68 8.99 -15.51 2.80
C ILE A 68 8.24 -16.41 3.78
N VAL A 69 7.34 -15.84 4.59
CA VAL A 69 6.53 -16.60 5.55
C VAL A 69 5.65 -17.61 4.82
N GLU A 70 4.91 -17.17 3.80
CA GLU A 70 4.01 -18.04 3.03
C GLU A 70 4.78 -19.19 2.35
N HIS A 71 5.96 -18.93 1.79
CA HIS A 71 6.81 -19.97 1.20
C HIS A 71 7.42 -20.93 2.23
N ALA A 72 7.82 -20.43 3.40
CA ALA A 72 8.34 -21.26 4.48
C ALA A 72 7.26 -22.21 5.02
N GLU A 73 6.04 -21.71 5.20
CA GLU A 73 4.85 -22.48 5.56
C GLU A 73 4.54 -23.55 4.52
N GLN A 74 4.51 -23.18 3.24
CA GLN A 74 4.27 -24.12 2.15
C GLN A 74 5.35 -25.22 2.08
N ALA A 75 6.62 -24.87 2.28
CA ALA A 75 7.73 -25.83 2.30
C ALA A 75 7.62 -26.81 3.48
N ALA A 76 7.31 -26.30 4.68
CA ALA A 76 7.10 -27.12 5.87
C ALA A 76 5.91 -28.08 5.68
N HIS A 77 4.80 -27.55 5.16
CA HIS A 77 3.60 -28.30 4.85
C HIS A 77 3.85 -29.43 3.84
N THR A 78 4.58 -29.13 2.76
CA THR A 78 4.89 -30.11 1.71
C THR A 78 5.77 -31.25 2.25
N ARG A 79 6.71 -30.94 3.15
CA ARG A 79 7.67 -31.93 3.66
C ARG A 79 7.15 -32.75 4.83
N ARG A 80 6.32 -32.15 5.70
CA ARG A 80 5.95 -32.71 7.02
C ARG A 80 4.44 -32.77 7.27
N GLY A 81 3.63 -32.22 6.37
CA GLY A 81 2.17 -32.23 6.47
C GLY A 81 1.59 -30.93 7.02
N VAL A 82 0.27 -30.80 6.87
CA VAL A 82 -0.53 -29.64 7.26
C VAL A 82 -0.32 -29.27 8.73
N GLY A 83 -0.13 -27.98 9.02
CA GLY A 83 -0.02 -27.46 10.39
C GLY A 83 1.35 -27.64 11.03
N THR A 84 2.35 -28.11 10.27
CA THR A 84 3.74 -28.14 10.75
C THR A 84 4.35 -26.75 10.67
N GLU A 85 4.88 -26.26 11.80
CA GLU A 85 5.59 -24.98 11.84
C GLU A 85 6.88 -25.01 10.99
N PRO A 86 7.21 -23.91 10.28
CA PRO A 86 8.44 -23.82 9.51
C PRO A 86 9.68 -23.78 10.38
N GLY A 87 10.71 -24.53 9.97
CA GLY A 87 12.03 -24.46 10.57
C GLY A 87 12.93 -23.42 9.90
N ILE A 88 14.08 -23.17 10.50
CA ILE A 88 15.10 -22.24 9.97
C ILE A 88 15.49 -22.57 8.51
N VAL A 89 15.56 -23.86 8.16
CA VAL A 89 15.88 -24.30 6.78
C VAL A 89 14.80 -23.88 5.78
N ASP A 90 13.53 -23.88 6.21
CA ASP A 90 12.40 -23.49 5.37
C ASP A 90 12.42 -21.97 5.11
N TYR A 91 12.69 -21.18 6.15
CA TYR A 91 12.89 -19.74 6.03
C TYR A 91 14.09 -19.36 5.16
N LEU A 92 15.22 -20.07 5.28
CA LEU A 92 16.40 -19.81 4.45
C LEU A 92 16.13 -20.12 2.97
N ALA A 93 15.41 -21.22 2.69
CA ALA A 93 15.02 -21.56 1.33
C ALA A 93 14.03 -20.54 0.75
N ALA A 94 13.04 -20.13 1.55
CA ALA A 94 12.06 -19.11 1.16
C ALA A 94 12.72 -17.74 0.90
N TYR A 95 13.63 -17.31 1.78
CA TYR A 95 14.43 -16.09 1.57
C TYR A 95 15.23 -16.15 0.27
N GLY A 96 15.92 -17.28 0.00
CA GLY A 96 16.66 -17.46 -1.24
C GLY A 96 15.75 -17.39 -2.49
N HIS A 97 14.55 -17.95 -2.40
CA HIS A 97 13.56 -17.89 -3.48
C HIS A 97 13.07 -16.46 -3.74
N VAL A 98 12.60 -15.76 -2.70
CA VAL A 98 12.10 -14.38 -2.81
C VAL A 98 13.19 -13.44 -3.31
N ARG A 99 14.42 -13.60 -2.84
CA ARG A 99 15.57 -12.84 -3.34
C ARG A 99 15.80 -13.06 -4.85
N ALA A 100 15.74 -14.30 -5.32
CA ALA A 100 15.89 -14.60 -6.74
C ALA A 100 14.76 -13.98 -7.59
N LEU A 101 13.53 -13.94 -7.08
CA LEU A 101 12.41 -13.28 -7.75
C LEU A 101 12.63 -11.75 -7.85
N LEU A 102 13.10 -11.12 -6.77
CA LEU A 102 13.41 -9.70 -6.76
C LEU A 102 14.54 -9.35 -7.73
N GLU A 103 15.63 -10.14 -7.74
CA GLU A 103 16.74 -9.97 -8.68
C GLU A 103 16.27 -10.12 -10.13
N GLN A 104 15.38 -11.09 -10.42
CA GLN A 104 14.80 -11.25 -11.75
C GLN A 104 13.90 -10.07 -12.15
N ALA A 105 13.07 -9.56 -11.21
CA ALA A 105 12.22 -8.41 -11.45
C ALA A 105 13.03 -7.14 -11.73
N GLU A 106 14.11 -6.92 -10.96
CA GLU A 106 15.04 -5.81 -11.17
C GLU A 106 15.69 -5.89 -12.56
N GLN A 107 16.15 -7.09 -12.95
CA GLN A 107 16.76 -7.29 -14.26
C GLN A 107 15.77 -6.98 -15.40
N ARG A 108 14.54 -7.48 -15.32
CA ARG A 108 13.48 -7.17 -16.31
C ARG A 108 13.17 -5.67 -16.37
N LEU A 109 13.14 -5.01 -15.22
CA LEU A 109 12.90 -3.56 -15.17
C LEU A 109 14.03 -2.78 -15.86
N ARG A 110 15.30 -3.14 -15.59
CA ARG A 110 16.46 -2.54 -16.27
C ARG A 110 16.41 -2.75 -17.78
N GLU A 111 16.05 -3.95 -18.23
CA GLU A 111 15.90 -4.26 -19.65
C GLU A 111 14.83 -3.38 -20.31
N GLN A 112 13.65 -3.25 -19.70
CA GLN A 112 12.57 -2.39 -20.19
C GLN A 112 12.99 -0.91 -20.29
N LEU A 113 13.72 -0.40 -19.29
CA LEU A 113 14.22 0.98 -19.27
C LEU A 113 15.34 1.20 -20.31
N SER A 114 16.12 0.17 -20.63
CA SER A 114 17.21 0.23 -21.61
C SER A 114 16.75 0.05 -23.06
N GLY A 115 15.69 -0.75 -23.29
CA GLY A 115 15.13 -1.04 -24.61
C GLY A 115 14.09 -0.02 -25.10
N GLY A 116 13.71 0.95 -24.26
CA GLY A 116 12.77 2.03 -24.59
C GLY A 116 13.41 3.30 -25.18
N ARG A 117 14.63 3.23 -25.73
CA ARG A 117 15.30 4.32 -26.44
C ARG A 117 15.23 4.15 -27.94
#